data_AF-A0A4S8KXG9-F1
#
_entry.id   AF-A0A4S8KXG9-F1
#
_cell.length_a   1.000
_cell.length_b   1.000
_cell.length_c   1.000
_cell.angle_alpha   90.00
_cell.angle_beta   90.00
_cell.angle_gamma   90.00
#
_symmetry.space_group_name_H-M   'P 1'
#
loop_
_entity.id
_entity.type
_entity.pdbx_description
1 polymer ?
#
loop_
_entity_poly.entity_id
_entity_poly.type
_entity_poly.pdbx_seq_one_letter_code
_entity_poly.pdbx_strand_id
1 'polypeptide(L)'
;CTPGTRKKILKDIEEWADGTSPVKTLGYWICGMAGTGKSTIAKSVCDTIKNKKMLAVAFFCSRQFPECRDHSKIIPTIVYQMAQFSPSFGRELMRILQGNPDVASK
;
A
#
# COMPACT_ATOMS: atom_id res chain seq x y z
N CYS A 1 1.94 12.28 9.80
CA CYS A 1 1.39 13.64 9.94
C CYS A 1 1.85 14.16 11.28
N THR A 2 2.14 15.44 11.40
CA THR A 2 2.44 16.03 12.72
C THR A 2 1.27 15.73 13.67
N PRO A 3 1.52 15.28 14.91
CA PRO A 3 0.47 14.98 15.86
C PRO A 3 -0.56 16.11 15.94
N GLY A 4 -1.84 15.76 15.97
CA GLY A 4 -2.92 16.75 16.03
C GLY A 4 -3.35 17.38 14.70
N THR A 5 -2.61 17.20 13.61
CA THR A 5 -2.94 17.77 12.30
C THR A 5 -3.72 16.78 11.42
N ARG A 6 -4.44 17.29 10.41
CA ARG A 6 -5.13 16.48 9.37
C ARG A 6 -6.07 15.39 9.93
N LYS A 7 -6.55 15.54 11.17
CA LYS A 7 -7.38 14.53 11.86
C LYS A 7 -8.61 14.11 11.06
N LYS A 8 -9.32 15.07 10.47
CA LYS A 8 -10.55 14.81 9.71
C LYS A 8 -10.28 13.87 8.52
N ILE A 9 -9.39 14.26 7.61
CA ILE A 9 -9.08 13.43 6.43
C ILE A 9 -8.48 12.08 6.79
N LEU A 10 -7.66 11.99 7.85
CA LEU A 10 -7.15 10.69 8.31
C LEU A 10 -8.29 9.78 8.77
N LYS A 11 -9.22 10.31 9.59
CA LYS A 11 -10.40 9.58 10.04
C LYS A 11 -11.30 9.16 8.88
N ASP A 12 -11.56 10.07 7.92
CA ASP A 12 -12.39 9.78 6.75
C ASP A 12 -11.80 8.63 5.90
N ILE A 13 -10.47 8.58 5.74
CA ILE A 13 -9.78 7.50 5.01
C ILE A 13 -9.82 6.19 5.81
N GLU A 14 -9.66 6.24 7.13
CA GLU A 14 -9.75 5.06 7.98
C GLU A 14 -11.15 4.44 7.95
N GLU A 15 -12.21 5.25 8.05
CA GLU A 15 -13.59 4.77 7.93
C GLU A 15 -13.88 4.18 6.55
N TRP A 16 -13.31 4.76 5.50
CA TRP A 16 -13.37 4.20 4.15
C TRP A 16 -12.66 2.84 4.06
N ALA A 17 -11.44 2.73 4.60
CA ALA A 17 -10.64 1.51 4.55
C ALA A 17 -11.23 0.37 5.40
N ASP A 18 -11.83 0.70 6.55
CA ASP A 18 -12.47 -0.25 7.46
C ASP A 18 -13.91 -0.60 7.02
N GLY A 19 -14.40 -0.03 5.92
CA GLY A 19 -15.72 -0.32 5.33
C GLY A 19 -16.92 0.26 6.11
N THR A 20 -16.67 1.13 7.08
CA THR A 20 -17.70 1.80 7.90
C THR A 20 -18.22 3.09 7.27
N SER A 21 -17.49 3.64 6.29
CA SER A 21 -17.95 4.76 5.48
C SER A 21 -19.18 4.39 4.64
N PRO A 22 -20.13 5.32 4.43
CA PRO A 22 -21.21 5.13 3.47
C PRO A 22 -20.71 5.06 2.02
N VAL A 23 -19.50 5.57 1.74
CA VAL A 23 -18.90 5.56 0.40
C VAL A 23 -18.09 4.27 0.21
N LYS A 24 -18.53 3.43 -0.73
CA LYS A 24 -17.89 2.16 -1.06
C LYS A 24 -17.26 2.25 -2.45
N THR A 25 -15.96 2.49 -2.49
CA THR A 25 -15.17 2.57 -3.73
C THR A 25 -13.94 1.67 -3.64
N LEU A 26 -13.40 1.26 -4.79
CA LEU A 26 -12.19 0.43 -4.85
C LEU A 26 -10.89 1.21 -4.52
N GLY A 27 -10.95 2.54 -4.51
CA GLY A 27 -9.80 3.39 -4.22
C GLY A 27 -10.20 4.73 -3.60
N TYR A 28 -9.27 5.32 -2.87
CA TYR A 28 -9.37 6.65 -2.28
C TYR A 28 -8.36 7.59 -2.95
N TRP A 29 -8.85 8.70 -3.51
CA TRP A 29 -8.02 9.63 -4.27
C TRP A 29 -7.76 10.93 -3.49
N ILE A 30 -6.49 11.23 -3.20
CA ILE A 30 -6.08 12.44 -2.47
C ILE A 30 -5.57 13.50 -3.45
N CYS A 31 -6.37 14.53 -3.71
CA CYS A 31 -6.01 15.69 -4.53
C CYS A 31 -5.53 16.88 -3.70
N GLY A 32 -4.68 17.72 -4.27
CA GLY A 32 -4.25 18.98 -3.65
C GLY A 32 -2.96 19.54 -4.24
N MET A 33 -2.67 20.80 -3.95
CA MET A 33 -1.48 21.49 -4.44
C MET A 33 -0.17 20.78 -4.07
N ALA A 34 0.89 20.95 -4.85
CA ALA A 34 2.21 20.44 -4.51
C ALA A 34 2.66 20.97 -3.13
N GLY A 35 3.42 20.18 -2.38
CA GLY A 35 3.90 20.57 -1.04
C GLY A 35 2.87 20.51 0.10
N THR A 36 1.60 20.20 -0.16
CA THR A 36 0.55 20.18 0.88
C THR A 36 0.55 18.94 1.80
N GLY A 37 1.51 18.04 1.61
CA GLY A 37 1.68 16.86 2.47
C GLY A 37 0.79 15.65 2.11
N LYS A 38 0.32 15.53 0.86
CA LYS A 38 -0.48 14.39 0.40
C LYS A 38 0.19 13.03 0.68
N SER A 39 1.46 12.88 0.34
CA SER A 39 2.24 11.67 0.62
C SER A 39 2.39 11.43 2.13
N THR A 40 2.47 12.50 2.93
CA THR A 40 2.49 12.41 4.40
C THR A 40 1.16 11.87 4.95
N ILE A 41 0.03 12.25 4.36
CA ILE A 41 -1.29 11.69 4.71
C ILE A 41 -1.32 10.20 4.40
N ALA A 42 -0.99 9.80 3.16
CA ALA A 42 -0.95 8.39 2.75
C ALA A 42 -0.05 7.55 3.67
N LYS A 43 1.15 8.05 4.00
CA LYS A 43 2.06 7.40 4.94
C LYS A 43 1.45 7.21 6.33
N SER A 44 0.78 8.23 6.86
CA SER A 44 0.14 8.17 8.19
C SER A 44 -0.99 7.16 8.23
N VAL A 45 -1.81 7.11 7.19
CA VAL A 45 -2.87 6.11 7.04
C VAL A 45 -2.28 4.70 7.02
N CYS A 46 -1.24 4.46 6.21
CA CYS A 46 -0.55 3.18 6.20
C CYS A 46 -0.02 2.80 7.59
N ASP A 47 0.58 3.73 8.32
CA ASP A 47 1.08 3.47 9.68
C ASP A 47 -0.07 3.11 10.65
N THR A 48 -1.21 3.80 10.59
CA THR A 48 -2.39 3.43 11.40
C THR A 48 -2.92 2.04 11.06
N ILE A 49 -3.14 1.74 9.77
CA ILE A 49 -3.70 0.45 9.33
C ILE A 49 -2.71 -0.69 9.60
N LYS A 50 -1.40 -0.43 9.51
CA LYS A 50 -0.35 -1.36 9.92
C LYS A 50 -0.43 -1.68 11.41
N ASN A 51 -0.62 -0.68 12.26
CA ASN A 51 -0.78 -0.88 13.70
C ASN A 51 -2.06 -1.67 14.05
N LYS A 52 -3.12 -1.53 13.23
CA LYS A 52 -4.33 -2.36 13.32
C LYS A 52 -4.14 -3.80 12.77
N LYS A 53 -2.95 -4.15 12.25
CA LYS A 53 -2.65 -5.42 11.58
C LYS A 53 -3.54 -5.71 10.34
N MET A 54 -4.04 -4.66 9.71
CA MET A 54 -4.91 -4.75 8.53
C MET A 54 -4.17 -4.41 7.22
N LEU A 55 -2.92 -3.95 7.30
CA LEU A 55 -2.13 -3.61 6.12
C LEU A 55 -1.41 -4.85 5.60
N ALA A 56 -1.96 -5.46 4.55
CA ALA A 56 -1.32 -6.59 3.87
C ALA A 56 -0.06 -6.16 3.10
N VAL A 57 -0.12 -5.02 2.42
CA VAL A 57 0.92 -4.54 1.51
C VAL A 57 0.95 -3.01 1.46
N ALA A 58 2.12 -2.42 1.30
CA ALA A 58 2.26 -1.02 0.86
C ALA A 58 3.42 -0.82 -0.12
N PHE A 59 3.22 0.06 -1.10
CA PHE A 59 4.25 0.53 -2.01
C PHE A 59 4.16 2.04 -2.16
N PHE A 60 5.31 2.72 -2.17
CA PHE A 60 5.38 4.17 -2.36
C PHE A 60 6.23 4.49 -3.58
N CYS A 61 5.67 5.17 -4.56
CA CYS A 61 6.45 5.72 -5.66
C CYS A 61 7.13 7.02 -5.22
N SER A 62 8.44 7.12 -5.35
CA SER A 62 9.19 8.35 -5.07
C SER A 62 10.18 8.65 -6.19
N ARG A 63 10.25 9.92 -6.60
CA ARG A 63 11.27 10.38 -7.55
C ARG A 63 12.65 10.51 -6.91
N GLN A 64 12.71 10.62 -5.58
CA GLN A 64 13.95 10.84 -4.83
C GLN A 64 14.73 9.54 -4.61
N PHE A 65 14.03 8.39 -4.57
CA PHE A 65 14.63 7.09 -4.31
C PHE A 65 14.55 6.24 -5.58
N PRO A 66 15.68 5.92 -6.24
CA PRO A 66 15.69 5.12 -7.47
C PRO A 66 14.92 3.80 -7.34
N GLU A 67 15.06 3.13 -6.20
CA GLU A 67 14.36 1.87 -5.86
C GLU A 67 12.83 2.01 -5.84
N CYS A 68 12.33 3.21 -5.53
CA CYS A 68 10.91 3.53 -5.48
C CYS A 68 10.42 4.23 -6.77
N ARG A 69 11.27 4.37 -7.78
CA ARG A 69 10.94 5.03 -9.06
C ARG A 69 10.62 4.03 -10.17
N ASP A 70 11.20 2.84 -10.08
CA ASP A 70 11.03 1.78 -11.08
C ASP A 70 9.67 1.11 -10.96
N HIS A 71 8.81 1.35 -11.95
CA HIS A 71 7.46 0.78 -11.98
C HIS A 71 7.46 -0.74 -12.13
N SER A 72 8.52 -1.33 -12.71
CA SER A 72 8.66 -2.79 -12.81
C SER A 72 8.74 -3.46 -11.45
N LYS A 73 9.08 -2.71 -10.39
CA LYS A 73 9.16 -3.22 -9.01
C LYS A 73 7.83 -3.19 -8.26
N ILE A 74 6.78 -2.56 -8.79
CA ILE A 74 5.49 -2.44 -8.10
C ILE A 74 4.90 -3.84 -7.83
N ILE A 75 4.68 -4.62 -8.89
CA ILE A 75 4.05 -5.95 -8.78
C ILE A 75 4.93 -6.94 -8.00
N PRO A 76 6.23 -7.09 -8.28
CA PRO A 76 7.10 -7.98 -7.50
C PRO A 76 7.13 -7.63 -6.01
N THR A 77 7.16 -6.34 -5.66
CA THR A 77 7.14 -5.90 -4.26
C THR A 77 5.81 -6.22 -3.58
N ILE A 78 4.68 -6.05 -4.27
CA ILE A 78 3.37 -6.41 -3.76
C ILE A 78 3.30 -7.92 -3.50
N VAL A 79 3.67 -8.73 -4.49
CA VAL A 79 3.65 -10.20 -4.41
C VAL A 79 4.55 -10.69 -3.27
N TYR A 80 5.76 -10.14 -3.13
CA TYR A 80 6.67 -10.48 -2.05
C TYR A 80 6.11 -10.15 -0.66
N GLN A 81 5.48 -8.98 -0.49
CA GLN A 81 4.84 -8.61 0.77
C GLN A 81 3.61 -9.50 1.05
N MET A 82 2.80 -9.82 0.03
CA MET A 82 1.65 -10.73 0.18
C MET A 82 2.08 -12.13 0.61
N ALA A 83 3.18 -12.65 0.09
CA ALA A 83 3.72 -13.96 0.48
C ALA A 83 4.15 -14.02 1.94
N GLN A 84 4.68 -12.92 2.47
CA GLN A 84 5.01 -12.80 3.89
C GLN A 84 3.76 -12.63 4.77
N PHE A 85 2.75 -11.92 4.27
CA PHE A 85 1.50 -11.70 5.00
C PHE A 85 0.62 -12.96 5.03
N SER A 86 0.59 -13.74 3.95
CA SER A 86 -0.27 -14.91 3.77
C SER A 86 0.54 -16.15 3.40
N PRO A 87 0.76 -17.09 4.34
CA PRO A 87 1.50 -18.32 4.08
C PRO A 87 0.86 -19.23 3.00
N SER A 88 -0.46 -19.17 2.82
CA SER A 88 -1.13 -19.89 1.73
C SER A 88 -0.77 -19.30 0.37
N PHE A 89 -0.78 -17.97 0.25
CA PHE A 89 -0.34 -17.29 -0.96
C PHE A 89 1.14 -17.57 -1.25
N GLY A 90 2.01 -17.47 -0.23
CA GLY A 90 3.44 -17.75 -0.37
C GLY A 90 3.74 -19.16 -0.88
N ARG A 91 3.02 -20.18 -0.39
CA ARG A 91 3.17 -21.56 -0.88
C ARG A 91 2.78 -21.70 -2.36
N GLU A 92 1.66 -21.12 -2.76
CA GLU A 92 1.21 -21.21 -4.16
C GLU A 92 2.15 -20.44 -5.10
N LEU A 93 2.62 -19.26 -4.66
CA LEU A 93 3.62 -18.50 -5.39
C LEU A 93 4.89 -19.32 -5.62
N MET A 94 5.41 -19.98 -4.58
CA MET A 94 6.61 -20.81 -4.70
C MET A 94 6.41 -22.00 -5.64
N ARG A 95 5.24 -22.64 -5.61
CA ARG A 95 4.88 -23.71 -6.54
C ARG A 95 4.90 -23.22 -7.99
N ILE A 96 4.33 -22.05 -8.27
CA ILE A 96 4.32 -21.46 -9.62
C ILE A 96 5.75 -21.12 -10.07
N LEU A 97 6.55 -20.48 -9.21
CA LEU A 97 7.93 -20.10 -9.54
C LEU A 97 8.84 -21.31 -9.74
N GLN A 98 8.63 -22.41 -9.03
CA GLN A 98 9.35 -23.67 -9.25
C GLN A 98 9.01 -24.31 -10.60
N GLY A 99 7.76 -24.19 -11.06
CA GLY A 99 7.32 -24.69 -12.37
C GLY A 99 7.67 -23.77 -13.53
N ASN A 100 7.80 -22.46 -13.28
CA ASN A 100 8.13 -21.45 -14.29
C ASN A 100 8.91 -20.27 -13.67
N PRO A 101 10.25 -20.37 -13.57
CA PRO A 101 11.09 -19.38 -12.91
C PRO A 101 11.05 -17.99 -13.57
N ASP A 102 10.84 -17.94 -14.89
CA ASP A 102 10.89 -16.70 -15.68
C ASP A 102 9.60 -15.87 -15.59
N VAL A 103 8.57 -16.36 -14.90
CA VAL A 103 7.28 -15.66 -14.78
C VAL A 103 7.41 -14.30 -14.06
N ALA A 104 8.42 -14.15 -13.20
CA ALA A 104 8.70 -12.93 -12.45
C ALA A 104 9.53 -11.89 -13.24
N SER A 105 10.00 -12.27 -14.43
CA SER A 105 10.88 -11.46 -15.28
C SER A 105 10.17 -10.85 -16.49
N LYS A 106 8.86 -11.05 -16.62
CA LYS A 106 8.01 -10.49 -17.68
C LYS A 106 7.47 -9.10 -17.34
#